data_AF-R1CMM2-F1
#
_entry.id   AF-R1CMM2-F1
#
_cell.length_a   1.000
_cell.length_b   1.000
_cell.length_c   1.000
_cell.angle_alpha   90.00
_cell.angle_beta   90.00
_cell.angle_gamma   90.00
#
_symmetry.space_group_name_H-M   'P 1'
#
loop_
_entity.id
_entity.type
_entity.pdbx_description
1 polymer ?
#
loop_
_entity_poly.entity_id
_entity_poly.type
_entity_poly.pdbx_seq_one_letter_code
_entity_poly.pdbx_strand_id
1 'polypeptide(L)'
;RLSVDYGRKSKVSFTIYPAPQVSTAVVEPYNCVLSTHTLLEHTDVTFMVDNEALYDICRRNLDIERPTYTNLNRLTAQIISSMTASLRFDGALNVDLTEFQTNLVPYPRIHLAIASFAPIISAEKAYHEQLSVSEITNAVFEPASMLVKVDPRHGKYMACCLMYRGDVVPKDVNSAVATIKTKRTIQFVDWCPTGFKCGINYQPPTVVPGGDLAKVMRAVTMMSNSTCIAELYSRIDHKFDLMYAKRAFVHWYVGEGMEEGEFSEAREDMAALEKDYEEVGAESAEGEGEEEGEEY
;
A
#
# COMPACT_ATOMS: atom_id res chain seq x y z
N ARG A 1 19.27 -0.14 -15.30
CA ARG A 1 20.17 -1.29 -15.62
C ARG A 1 19.44 -2.64 -15.64
N LEU A 2 18.79 -3.07 -14.54
CA LEU A 2 18.05 -4.35 -14.52
C LEU A 2 16.98 -4.45 -15.62
N SER A 3 16.29 -3.35 -15.94
CA SER A 3 15.34 -3.31 -17.05
C SER A 3 15.98 -3.53 -18.43
N VAL A 4 17.25 -3.15 -18.61
CA VAL A 4 18.01 -3.37 -19.85
C VAL A 4 18.45 -4.83 -19.93
N ASP A 5 19.04 -5.34 -18.87
CA ASP A 5 19.63 -6.69 -18.84
C ASP A 5 18.54 -7.78 -18.75
N TYR A 6 17.40 -7.48 -18.11
CA TYR A 6 16.34 -8.43 -17.76
C TYR A 6 14.92 -7.89 -18.01
N GLY A 7 14.69 -7.24 -19.15
CA GLY A 7 13.42 -6.54 -19.43
C GLY A 7 12.15 -7.39 -19.34
N ARG A 8 12.23 -8.72 -19.50
CA ARG A 8 11.07 -9.63 -19.38
C ARG A 8 10.78 -10.13 -17.96
N LYS A 9 11.58 -9.73 -16.97
CA LYS A 9 11.40 -10.14 -15.57
C LYS A 9 10.60 -9.10 -14.81
N SER A 10 9.60 -9.56 -14.05
CA SER A 10 8.82 -8.72 -13.16
C SER A 10 9.69 -8.16 -12.03
N LYS A 11 9.51 -6.88 -11.72
CA LYS A 11 10.27 -6.09 -10.76
C LYS A 11 9.30 -5.53 -9.73
N VAL A 12 9.35 -6.08 -8.52
CA VAL A 12 8.50 -5.65 -7.39
C VAL A 12 9.37 -4.88 -6.40
N SER A 13 8.92 -3.69 -6.01
CA SER A 13 9.57 -2.87 -4.99
C SER A 13 8.77 -2.84 -3.69
N PHE A 14 9.49 -2.81 -2.56
CA PHE A 14 8.95 -2.49 -1.25
C PHE A 14 9.63 -1.21 -0.78
N THR A 15 8.95 -0.08 -0.94
CA THR A 15 9.55 1.24 -0.75
C THR A 15 9.15 1.80 0.61
N ILE A 16 10.16 2.17 1.41
CA ILE A 16 9.93 2.83 2.70
C ILE A 16 9.73 4.33 2.43
N TYR A 17 8.55 4.82 2.73
CA TYR A 17 8.19 6.22 2.58
C TYR A 17 8.64 7.03 3.81
N PRO A 18 9.24 8.23 3.60
CA PRO A 18 9.80 9.03 4.68
C PRO A 18 8.71 9.62 5.59
N ALA A 19 8.97 9.59 6.90
CA ALA A 19 8.07 10.11 7.91
C ALA A 19 8.79 11.16 8.77
N PRO A 20 8.23 12.36 8.99
CA PRO A 20 8.90 13.43 9.75
C PRO A 20 9.34 13.01 11.15
N GLN A 21 8.61 12.13 11.84
CA GLN A 21 8.94 11.73 13.22
C GLN A 21 10.19 10.84 13.32
N VAL A 22 10.52 10.10 12.26
CA VAL A 22 11.69 9.21 12.21
C VAL A 22 12.66 9.56 11.07
N SER A 23 12.45 10.71 10.45
CA SER A 23 13.29 11.27 9.40
C SER A 23 14.65 11.64 9.99
N THR A 24 15.71 11.23 9.30
CA THR A 24 17.09 11.54 9.71
C THR A 24 17.75 12.54 8.78
N ALA A 25 17.18 12.75 7.59
CA ALA A 25 17.72 13.64 6.58
C ALA A 25 16.69 14.68 6.11
N VAL A 26 17.09 15.95 6.15
CA VAL A 26 16.24 17.09 5.72
C VAL A 26 15.91 17.02 4.22
N VAL A 27 16.77 16.39 3.42
CA VAL A 27 16.64 16.27 1.95
C VAL A 27 15.83 15.05 1.50
N GLU A 28 15.18 14.33 2.42
CA GLU A 28 14.30 13.20 2.08
C GLU A 28 13.22 13.54 1.02
N PRO A 29 12.57 14.73 1.03
CA PRO A 29 11.61 15.09 -0.02
C PRO A 29 12.20 15.08 -1.43
N TYR A 30 13.42 15.61 -1.60
CA TYR A 30 14.13 15.58 -2.89
C TYR A 30 14.44 14.17 -3.33
N ASN A 31 15.01 13.37 -2.43
CA ASN A 31 15.35 11.98 -2.74
C ASN A 31 14.11 11.17 -3.11
N CYS A 32 12.98 11.39 -2.44
CA CYS A 32 11.73 10.70 -2.71
C CYS A 32 11.17 11.04 -4.10
N VAL A 33 11.12 12.32 -4.48
CA VAL A 33 10.63 12.76 -5.79
C VAL A 33 11.53 12.24 -6.91
N LEU A 34 12.84 12.44 -6.80
CA LEU A 34 13.81 12.01 -7.82
C LEU A 34 13.85 10.48 -8.00
N SER A 35 13.79 9.73 -6.90
CA SER A 35 13.75 8.27 -6.98
C SER A 35 12.42 7.77 -7.53
N THR A 36 11.29 8.41 -7.19
CA THR A 36 9.99 7.99 -7.71
C THR A 36 9.91 8.21 -9.22
N HIS A 37 10.31 9.39 -9.70
CA HIS A 37 10.37 9.72 -11.12
C HIS A 37 11.15 8.66 -11.93
N THR A 38 12.37 8.34 -11.49
CA THR A 38 13.22 7.35 -12.21
C THR A 38 12.75 5.91 -12.06
N LEU A 39 12.12 5.54 -10.94
CA LEU A 39 11.63 4.18 -10.71
C LEU A 39 10.30 3.91 -11.39
N LEU A 40 9.49 4.94 -11.67
CA LEU A 40 8.14 4.80 -12.23
C LEU A 40 8.13 4.02 -13.55
N GLU A 41 9.15 4.18 -14.39
CA GLU A 41 9.27 3.46 -15.66
C GLU A 41 9.89 2.05 -15.54
N HIS A 42 10.41 1.72 -14.36
CA HIS A 42 11.29 0.56 -14.17
C HIS A 42 10.79 -0.43 -13.12
N THR A 43 9.73 -0.12 -12.40
CA THR A 43 9.06 -1.04 -11.47
C THR A 43 7.70 -1.45 -11.99
N ASP A 44 7.36 -2.73 -11.86
CA ASP A 44 6.07 -3.27 -12.31
C ASP A 44 5.00 -3.12 -11.23
N VAL A 45 5.38 -3.24 -9.94
CA VAL A 45 4.51 -2.99 -8.77
C VAL A 45 5.38 -2.45 -7.64
N THR A 46 4.93 -1.38 -6.99
CA THR A 46 5.62 -0.81 -5.82
C THR A 46 4.68 -0.78 -4.63
N PHE A 47 5.06 -1.48 -3.57
CA PHE A 47 4.33 -1.46 -2.30
C PHE A 47 4.91 -0.39 -1.39
N MET A 48 4.06 0.57 -1.02
CA MET A 48 4.44 1.67 -0.16
C MET A 48 4.31 1.29 1.31
N VAL A 49 5.35 1.61 2.08
CA VAL A 49 5.40 1.36 3.53
C VAL A 49 5.80 2.67 4.22
N ASP A 50 4.84 3.34 4.81
CA ASP A 50 5.03 4.59 5.54
C ASP A 50 5.51 4.33 6.96
N ASN A 51 6.66 4.89 7.29
CA ASN A 51 7.22 4.83 8.63
C ASN A 51 6.30 5.43 9.69
N GLU A 52 5.52 6.48 9.36
CA GLU A 52 4.59 7.11 10.29
C GLU A 52 3.44 6.17 10.63
N ALA A 53 2.86 5.52 9.60
CA ALA A 53 1.80 4.53 9.77
C ALA A 53 2.28 3.33 10.59
N LEU A 54 3.48 2.80 10.31
CA LEU A 54 4.08 1.72 11.10
C LEU A 54 4.30 2.13 12.57
N TYR A 55 4.79 3.34 12.80
CA TYR A 55 5.01 3.86 14.14
C TYR A 55 3.70 3.97 14.92
N ASP A 56 2.65 4.51 14.30
CA ASP A 56 1.31 4.64 14.87
C ASP A 56 0.70 3.25 15.18
N ILE A 57 0.87 2.27 14.29
CA ILE A 57 0.43 0.89 14.50
C ILE A 57 1.16 0.25 15.68
N CYS A 58 2.49 0.34 15.74
CA CYS A 58 3.27 -0.22 16.84
C CYS A 58 2.87 0.39 18.19
N ARG A 59 2.61 1.70 18.23
CA ARG A 59 2.21 2.38 19.46
C ARG A 59 0.80 2.02 19.91
N ARG A 60 -0.15 1.91 18.98
CA ARG A 60 -1.57 1.67 19.27
C ARG A 60 -1.87 0.20 19.54
N ASN A 61 -1.34 -0.70 18.72
CA ASN A 61 -1.73 -2.10 18.70
C ASN A 61 -0.78 -3.01 19.49
N LEU A 62 0.51 -2.63 19.58
CA LEU A 62 1.53 -3.39 20.31
C LEU A 62 1.85 -2.77 21.67
N ASP A 63 1.21 -1.65 22.03
CA ASP A 63 1.42 -0.90 23.28
C ASP A 63 2.88 -0.46 23.50
N ILE A 64 3.64 -0.24 22.41
CA ILE A 64 5.03 0.19 22.48
C ILE A 64 5.08 1.72 22.51
N GLU A 65 5.49 2.32 23.63
CA GLU A 65 5.51 3.79 23.79
C GLU A 65 6.45 4.49 22.79
N ARG A 66 7.63 3.90 22.56
CA ARG A 66 8.66 4.39 21.65
C ARG A 66 9.17 3.27 20.73
N PRO A 67 8.47 3.00 19.62
CA PRO A 67 8.91 2.03 18.62
C PRO A 67 10.33 2.32 18.10
N THR A 68 11.17 1.29 18.09
CA THR A 68 12.51 1.33 17.50
C THR A 68 12.48 0.77 16.08
N TYR A 69 13.54 0.99 15.28
CA TYR A 69 13.65 0.36 13.96
C TYR A 69 13.54 -1.17 14.01
N THR A 70 13.95 -1.82 15.10
CA THR A 70 13.75 -3.27 15.27
C THR A 70 12.27 -3.64 15.31
N ASN A 71 11.43 -2.86 15.98
CA ASN A 71 9.99 -3.10 16.04
C ASN A 71 9.34 -2.86 14.67
N LEU A 72 9.66 -1.74 14.02
CA LEU A 72 9.15 -1.40 12.69
C LEU A 72 9.54 -2.49 11.67
N ASN A 73 10.81 -2.88 11.64
CA ASN A 73 11.32 -3.87 10.69
C ASN A 73 10.72 -5.27 10.91
N ARG A 74 10.43 -5.66 12.16
CA ARG A 74 9.74 -6.92 12.45
C ARG A 74 8.31 -6.93 11.90
N LEU A 75 7.60 -5.81 12.03
CA LEU A 75 6.26 -5.67 11.47
C LEU A 75 6.30 -5.70 9.93
N THR A 76 7.18 -4.92 9.31
CA THR A 76 7.38 -4.93 7.85
C THR A 76 7.75 -6.32 7.34
N ALA A 77 8.66 -7.03 8.02
CA ALA A 77 9.04 -8.39 7.67
C ALA A 77 7.86 -9.37 7.73
N GLN A 78 6.94 -9.21 8.69
CA GLN A 78 5.75 -10.05 8.79
C GLN A 78 4.81 -9.87 7.58
N ILE A 79 4.71 -8.64 7.10
CA ILE A 79 3.81 -8.29 6.00
C ILE A 79 4.41 -8.75 4.67
N ILE A 80 5.70 -8.47 4.44
CA ILE A 80 6.44 -8.99 3.28
C ILE A 80 6.43 -10.53 3.26
N SER A 81 6.58 -11.17 4.43
CA SER A 81 6.48 -12.64 4.54
C SER A 81 5.11 -13.15 4.12
N SER A 82 4.04 -12.41 4.42
CA SER A 82 2.67 -12.79 4.06
C SER A 82 2.37 -12.55 2.58
N MET A 83 2.87 -11.46 2.00
CA MET A 83 2.75 -11.16 0.57
C MET A 83 3.52 -12.18 -0.29
N THR A 84 4.71 -12.58 0.15
CA THR A 84 5.56 -13.56 -0.56
C THR A 84 5.25 -15.01 -0.19
N ALA A 85 4.22 -15.27 0.62
CA ALA A 85 3.92 -16.61 1.12
C ALA A 85 3.48 -17.57 -0.01
N SER A 86 2.70 -17.08 -0.98
CA SER A 86 2.23 -17.86 -2.13
C SER A 86 3.35 -18.30 -3.07
N LEU A 87 4.51 -17.64 -3.02
CA LEU A 87 5.69 -17.99 -3.83
C LEU A 87 6.54 -19.06 -3.16
N ARG A 88 6.43 -19.21 -1.84
CA ARG A 88 7.31 -20.06 -1.01
C ARG A 88 6.64 -21.33 -0.55
N PHE A 89 5.31 -21.33 -0.51
CA PHE A 89 4.51 -22.43 0.01
C PHE A 89 3.36 -22.70 -0.92
N ASP A 90 2.95 -23.96 -0.96
CA ASP A 90 1.74 -24.36 -1.65
C ASP A 90 0.48 -23.89 -0.89
N GLY A 91 -0.60 -23.68 -1.63
CA GLY A 91 -1.81 -23.03 -1.15
C GLY A 91 -2.97 -23.28 -2.10
N ALA A 92 -4.20 -23.11 -1.62
CA ALA A 92 -5.40 -23.40 -2.41
C ALA A 92 -5.59 -22.39 -3.57
N LEU A 93 -5.02 -21.20 -3.44
CA LEU A 93 -5.05 -20.15 -4.45
C LEU A 93 -3.76 -19.33 -4.35
N ASN A 94 -2.72 -19.83 -5.04
CA ASN A 94 -1.41 -19.18 -5.06
C ASN A 94 -1.42 -18.04 -6.07
N VAL A 95 -0.95 -16.87 -5.63
CA VAL A 95 -0.73 -15.71 -6.49
C VAL A 95 0.75 -15.64 -6.82
N ASP A 96 1.09 -15.63 -8.11
CA ASP A 96 2.46 -15.47 -8.57
C ASP A 96 2.88 -13.98 -8.66
N LEU A 97 4.17 -13.70 -8.89
CA LEU A 97 4.66 -12.31 -9.00
C LEU A 97 4.10 -11.56 -10.21
N THR A 98 3.82 -12.28 -11.30
CA THR A 98 3.26 -11.71 -12.54
C THR A 98 1.80 -11.34 -12.32
N GLU A 99 1.10 -12.15 -11.54
CA GLU A 99 -0.27 -11.97 -11.13
C GLU A 99 -0.41 -10.76 -10.21
N PHE A 100 0.60 -10.36 -9.41
CA PHE A 100 0.51 -9.06 -8.72
C PHE A 100 0.34 -7.91 -9.71
N GLN A 101 1.10 -7.89 -10.80
CA GLN A 101 0.95 -6.87 -11.84
C GLN A 101 -0.43 -6.98 -12.49
N THR A 102 -0.82 -8.16 -12.98
CA THR A 102 -2.12 -8.35 -13.66
C THR A 102 -3.32 -8.08 -12.76
N ASN A 103 -3.21 -8.30 -11.45
CA ASN A 103 -4.34 -8.19 -10.52
C ASN A 103 -4.43 -6.83 -9.85
N LEU A 104 -3.32 -6.12 -9.65
CA LEU A 104 -3.27 -4.87 -8.90
C LEU A 104 -3.05 -3.64 -9.79
N VAL A 105 -2.47 -3.79 -10.98
CA VAL A 105 -2.03 -2.65 -11.80
C VAL A 105 -2.91 -2.54 -13.04
N PRO A 106 -3.93 -1.65 -13.02
CA PRO A 106 -4.79 -1.43 -14.18
C PRO A 106 -4.07 -0.66 -15.29
N TYR A 107 -3.22 0.31 -14.92
CA TYR A 107 -2.46 1.15 -15.84
C TYR A 107 -0.98 1.14 -15.44
N PRO A 108 -0.04 1.11 -16.41
CA PRO A 108 1.39 1.01 -16.10
C PRO A 108 1.94 2.10 -15.16
N ARG A 109 1.45 3.34 -15.24
CA ARG A 109 1.86 4.43 -14.33
C ARG A 109 1.24 4.32 -12.93
N ILE A 110 0.09 3.66 -12.81
CA ILE A 110 -0.66 3.50 -11.55
C ILE A 110 -0.36 2.13 -10.94
N HIS A 111 0.92 1.91 -10.60
CA HIS A 111 1.40 0.65 -10.03
C HIS A 111 1.81 0.76 -8.55
N LEU A 112 1.35 1.80 -7.87
CA LEU A 112 1.66 2.08 -6.48
C LEU A 112 0.56 1.49 -5.59
N ALA A 113 0.89 0.40 -4.91
CA ALA A 113 -0.06 -0.35 -4.10
C ALA A 113 0.11 -0.05 -2.61
N ILE A 114 -1.03 -0.01 -1.92
CA ILE A 114 -1.14 0.10 -0.47
C ILE A 114 -1.27 -1.30 0.11
N ALA A 115 -0.52 -1.59 1.18
CA ALA A 115 -0.67 -2.81 1.94
C ALA A 115 -1.35 -2.53 3.29
N SER A 116 -2.11 -3.50 3.79
CA SER A 116 -2.73 -3.48 5.12
C SER A 116 -2.67 -4.88 5.71
N PHE A 117 -2.52 -4.98 7.03
CA PHE A 117 -2.32 -6.27 7.69
C PHE A 117 -3.16 -6.39 8.94
N ALA A 118 -3.84 -7.54 9.08
CA ALA A 118 -4.57 -7.86 10.29
C ALA A 118 -4.49 -9.37 10.61
N PRO A 119 -4.51 -9.74 11.90
CA PRO A 119 -4.53 -8.85 13.05
C PRO A 119 -3.13 -8.45 13.51
N ILE A 120 -3.03 -7.27 14.13
CA ILE A 120 -1.82 -6.79 14.81
C ILE A 120 -2.16 -6.72 16.29
N ILE A 121 -1.69 -7.72 17.05
CA ILE A 121 -2.00 -7.90 18.47
C ILE A 121 -0.67 -8.06 19.23
N SER A 122 -0.54 -7.36 20.35
CA SER A 122 0.58 -7.52 21.28
C SER A 122 0.66 -8.93 21.83
N ALA A 123 1.88 -9.46 22.00
CA ALA A 123 2.11 -10.77 22.62
C ALA A 123 1.45 -10.93 24.00
N GLU A 124 1.25 -9.83 24.73
CA GLU A 124 0.61 -9.82 26.05
C GLU A 124 -0.92 -10.01 25.97
N LYS A 125 -1.56 -9.57 24.88
CA LYS A 125 -3.02 -9.57 24.69
C LYS A 125 -3.55 -10.84 23.98
N ALA A 126 -2.65 -11.73 23.57
CA ALA A 126 -2.95 -12.89 22.72
C ALA A 126 -3.98 -13.88 23.29
N TYR A 127 -4.13 -13.95 24.61
CA TYR A 127 -4.94 -14.98 25.29
C TYR A 127 -6.44 -14.68 25.32
N HIS A 128 -6.86 -13.46 24.97
CA HIS A 128 -8.22 -13.01 25.23
C HIS A 128 -9.17 -13.14 24.03
N GLU A 129 -8.68 -13.12 22.78
CA GLU A 129 -9.56 -13.07 21.60
C GLU A 129 -9.00 -13.87 20.41
N GLN A 130 -9.79 -14.84 19.93
CA GLN A 130 -9.56 -15.46 18.63
C GLN A 130 -10.44 -14.76 17.60
N LEU A 131 -9.81 -14.00 16.70
CA LEU A 131 -10.54 -13.28 15.66
C LEU A 131 -11.03 -14.24 14.56
N SER A 132 -12.29 -14.06 14.18
CA SER A 132 -12.91 -14.71 13.04
C SER A 132 -12.35 -14.20 11.71
N VAL A 133 -12.56 -14.95 10.63
CA VAL A 133 -12.18 -14.51 9.28
C VAL A 133 -12.86 -13.19 8.94
N SER A 134 -14.14 -13.03 9.29
CA SER A 134 -14.89 -11.79 9.04
C SER A 134 -14.26 -10.58 9.77
N GLU A 135 -13.87 -10.72 11.04
CA GLU A 135 -13.28 -9.62 11.81
C GLU A 135 -11.93 -9.18 11.23
N ILE A 136 -11.04 -10.11 10.90
CA ILE A 136 -9.74 -9.76 10.31
C ILE A 136 -9.90 -9.17 8.90
N THR A 137 -10.88 -9.65 8.12
CA THR A 137 -11.19 -9.09 6.79
C THR A 137 -11.74 -7.68 6.90
N ASN A 138 -12.57 -7.37 7.91
CA ASN A 138 -13.03 -6.01 8.16
C ASN A 138 -11.88 -5.10 8.59
N ALA A 139 -10.99 -5.59 9.47
CA ALA A 139 -9.89 -4.81 10.02
C ALA A 139 -8.90 -4.30 8.97
N VAL A 140 -8.67 -5.03 7.87
CA VAL A 140 -7.73 -4.57 6.82
C VAL A 140 -8.25 -3.38 6.00
N PHE A 141 -9.57 -3.14 5.98
CA PHE A 141 -10.15 -1.95 5.35
C PHE A 141 -10.21 -0.74 6.29
N GLU A 142 -9.87 -0.91 7.57
CA GLU A 142 -9.78 0.21 8.49
C GLU A 142 -8.49 1.00 8.24
N PRO A 143 -8.55 2.35 8.19
CA PRO A 143 -7.36 3.18 7.96
C PRO A 143 -6.26 2.93 8.99
N ALA A 144 -6.65 2.55 10.21
CA ALA A 144 -5.75 2.25 11.32
C ALA A 144 -4.81 1.05 11.08
N SER A 145 -5.15 0.16 10.13
CA SER A 145 -4.38 -1.06 9.82
C SER A 145 -3.52 -0.91 8.55
N MET A 146 -3.68 0.19 7.81
CA MET A 146 -2.95 0.44 6.57
C MET A 146 -1.49 0.80 6.85
N LEU A 147 -0.59 0.33 5.99
CA LEU A 147 0.83 0.66 6.05
C LEU A 147 1.17 2.04 5.50
N VAL A 148 0.19 2.78 5.01
CA VAL A 148 0.35 4.12 4.48
C VAL A 148 -0.65 5.02 5.19
N LYS A 149 -0.22 6.21 5.61
CA LYS A 149 -1.10 7.17 6.28
C LYS A 149 -1.97 7.91 5.28
N VAL A 150 -3.06 7.27 4.86
CA VAL A 150 -4.07 7.82 3.94
C VAL A 150 -5.47 7.47 4.43
N ASP A 151 -6.47 8.28 4.07
CA ASP A 151 -7.86 7.88 4.28
C ASP A 151 -8.39 7.19 3.01
N PRO A 152 -8.61 5.86 3.02
CA PRO A 152 -9.17 5.16 1.88
C PRO A 152 -10.58 5.61 1.50
N ARG A 153 -11.28 6.36 2.35
CA ARG A 153 -12.63 6.88 2.07
C ARG A 153 -12.61 8.09 1.12
N HIS A 154 -11.46 8.76 0.97
CA HIS A 154 -11.29 9.86 0.02
C HIS A 154 -10.88 9.37 -1.38
N GLY A 155 -10.69 8.07 -1.55
CA GLY A 155 -10.33 7.47 -2.82
C GLY A 155 -11.27 6.36 -3.24
N LYS A 156 -10.99 5.80 -4.41
CA LYS A 156 -11.66 4.62 -4.95
C LYS A 156 -10.66 3.49 -5.09
N TYR A 157 -11.11 2.27 -4.84
CA TYR A 157 -10.32 1.07 -5.08
C TYR A 157 -10.41 0.67 -6.56
N MET A 158 -9.25 0.47 -7.18
CA MET A 158 -9.15 -0.11 -8.51
C MET A 158 -9.02 -1.63 -8.44
N ALA A 159 -8.30 -2.12 -7.44
CA ALA A 159 -8.06 -3.53 -7.23
C ALA A 159 -7.80 -3.85 -5.76
N CYS A 160 -8.17 -5.05 -5.33
CA CYS A 160 -7.93 -5.54 -3.98
C CYS A 160 -7.61 -7.03 -3.97
N CYS A 161 -6.46 -7.40 -3.45
CA CYS A 161 -6.03 -8.77 -3.21
C CYS A 161 -5.96 -9.04 -1.70
N LEU A 162 -6.68 -10.04 -1.22
CA LEU A 162 -6.68 -10.49 0.17
C LEU A 162 -5.93 -11.82 0.26
N MET A 163 -4.76 -11.81 0.91
CA MET A 163 -3.91 -12.98 1.13
C MET A 163 -4.08 -13.49 2.55
N TYR A 164 -4.89 -14.52 2.71
CA TYR A 164 -5.15 -15.19 3.98
C TYR A 164 -4.07 -16.22 4.29
N ARG A 165 -3.73 -16.33 5.58
CA ARG A 165 -2.80 -17.32 6.12
C ARG A 165 -3.35 -18.02 7.35
N GLY A 166 -3.10 -19.32 7.47
CA GLY A 166 -3.43 -20.16 8.62
C GLY A 166 -4.77 -20.88 8.50
N ASP A 167 -5.44 -21.04 9.64
CA ASP A 167 -6.72 -21.74 9.74
C ASP A 167 -7.86 -20.87 9.17
N VAL A 168 -8.07 -20.97 7.85
CA VAL A 168 -9.03 -20.17 7.09
C VAL A 168 -9.84 -21.06 6.15
N VAL A 169 -11.16 -21.03 6.30
CA VAL A 169 -12.09 -21.78 5.46
C VAL A 169 -12.52 -20.93 4.26
N PRO A 170 -12.43 -21.42 3.01
CA PRO A 170 -12.79 -20.64 1.82
C PRO A 170 -14.23 -20.10 1.83
N LYS A 171 -15.17 -20.82 2.43
CA LYS A 171 -16.57 -20.39 2.58
C LYS A 171 -16.66 -19.09 3.40
N ASP A 172 -15.92 -19.01 4.51
CA ASP A 172 -15.94 -17.85 5.41
C ASP A 172 -15.30 -16.63 4.75
N VAL A 173 -14.27 -16.84 3.92
CA VAL A 173 -13.67 -15.78 3.09
C VAL A 173 -14.70 -15.21 2.13
N ASN A 174 -15.42 -16.06 1.39
CA ASN A 174 -16.44 -15.62 0.45
C ASN A 174 -17.58 -14.85 1.16
N SER A 175 -18.02 -15.32 2.33
CA SER A 175 -19.02 -14.62 3.15
C SER A 175 -18.51 -13.27 3.64
N ALA A 176 -17.27 -13.20 4.14
CA ALA A 176 -16.67 -11.95 4.60
C ALA A 176 -16.52 -10.93 3.46
N VAL A 177 -16.03 -11.35 2.30
CA VAL A 177 -15.90 -10.49 1.10
C VAL A 177 -17.27 -10.02 0.60
N ALA A 178 -18.29 -10.87 0.64
CA ALA A 178 -19.66 -10.47 0.29
C ALA A 178 -20.18 -9.36 1.22
N THR A 179 -19.88 -9.44 2.53
CA THR A 179 -20.22 -8.37 3.48
C THR A 179 -19.42 -7.09 3.24
N ILE A 180 -18.14 -7.20 2.87
CA ILE A 180 -17.32 -6.02 2.51
C ILE A 180 -17.91 -5.28 1.32
N LYS A 181 -18.35 -6.01 0.29
CA LYS A 181 -18.94 -5.43 -0.93
C LYS A 181 -20.22 -4.63 -0.68
N THR A 182 -20.94 -4.88 0.42
CA THR A 182 -22.17 -4.12 0.74
C THR A 182 -21.90 -2.84 1.54
N LYS A 183 -20.65 -2.62 2.00
CA LYS A 183 -20.30 -1.42 2.76
C LYS A 183 -20.13 -0.21 1.84
N ARG A 184 -20.93 0.84 2.07
CA ARG A 184 -20.85 2.11 1.33
C ARG A 184 -19.52 2.85 1.49
N THR A 185 -18.75 2.56 2.54
CA THR A 185 -17.44 3.17 2.81
C THR A 185 -16.32 2.59 1.94
N ILE A 186 -16.59 1.53 1.19
CA ILE A 186 -15.61 0.86 0.34
C ILE A 186 -16.11 1.00 -1.09
N GLN A 187 -15.58 2.00 -1.79
CA GLN A 187 -15.99 2.33 -3.14
C GLN A 187 -14.94 1.81 -4.12
N PHE A 188 -15.40 1.05 -5.12
CA PHE A 188 -14.58 0.67 -6.25
C PHE A 188 -14.84 1.62 -7.42
N VAL A 189 -13.90 1.70 -8.35
CA VAL A 189 -14.10 2.33 -9.66
C VAL A 189 -15.17 1.57 -10.45
N ASP A 190 -15.93 2.29 -11.29
CA ASP A 190 -17.13 1.76 -11.95
C ASP A 190 -16.82 0.65 -12.96
N TRP A 191 -15.64 0.70 -13.59
CA TRP A 191 -15.15 -0.32 -14.51
C TRP A 191 -14.54 -1.55 -13.81
N CYS A 192 -14.41 -1.54 -12.48
CA CYS A 192 -13.96 -2.71 -11.68
C CYS A 192 -14.87 -3.03 -10.49
N PRO A 193 -16.15 -3.37 -10.71
CA PRO A 193 -17.12 -3.58 -9.62
C PRO A 193 -16.85 -4.84 -8.78
N THR A 194 -15.98 -5.75 -9.24
CA THR A 194 -15.68 -7.02 -8.55
C THR A 194 -14.18 -7.27 -8.37
N GLY A 195 -13.39 -6.23 -8.11
CA GLY A 195 -11.93 -6.26 -8.02
C GLY A 195 -11.30 -7.02 -6.84
N PHE A 196 -11.98 -8.02 -6.25
CA PHE A 196 -11.44 -8.83 -5.15
C PHE A 196 -10.80 -10.12 -5.67
N LYS A 197 -9.52 -10.34 -5.35
CA LYS A 197 -8.86 -11.65 -5.46
C LYS A 197 -8.47 -12.16 -4.08
N CYS A 198 -8.66 -13.45 -3.83
CA CYS A 198 -8.43 -14.04 -2.51
C CYS A 198 -7.45 -15.20 -2.59
N GLY A 199 -6.27 -15.07 -1.98
CA GLY A 199 -5.31 -16.16 -1.80
C GLY A 199 -5.47 -16.82 -0.43
N ILE A 200 -5.30 -18.14 -0.33
CA ILE A 200 -5.33 -18.85 0.96
C ILE A 200 -4.11 -19.77 1.07
N ASN A 201 -3.32 -19.55 2.11
CA ASN A 201 -2.22 -20.41 2.51
C ASN A 201 -2.50 -21.01 3.89
N TYR A 202 -2.52 -22.33 4.00
CA TYR A 202 -2.89 -23.02 5.25
C TYR A 202 -1.78 -23.00 6.33
N GLN A 203 -0.58 -22.54 5.99
CA GLN A 203 0.47 -22.39 7.00
C GLN A 203 0.19 -21.18 7.89
N PRO A 204 0.14 -21.38 9.23
CA PRO A 204 -0.10 -20.29 10.16
C PRO A 204 1.02 -19.24 10.10
N PRO A 205 0.71 -17.96 10.34
CA PRO A 205 1.73 -16.93 10.50
C PRO A 205 2.72 -17.30 11.61
N THR A 206 4.00 -17.28 11.28
CA THR A 206 5.06 -17.47 12.28
C THR A 206 5.42 -16.13 12.90
N VAL A 207 5.79 -16.13 14.18
CA VAL A 207 6.30 -14.95 14.88
C VAL A 207 7.76 -15.16 15.26
N VAL A 208 8.53 -14.07 15.28
CA VAL A 208 9.93 -14.09 15.70
C VAL A 208 10.00 -14.29 17.22
N PRO A 209 10.83 -15.20 17.76
CA PRO A 209 11.05 -15.32 19.20
C PRO A 209 11.55 -13.99 19.80
N GLY A 210 10.94 -13.56 20.90
CA GLY A 210 11.20 -12.22 21.49
C GLY A 210 10.70 -11.06 20.62
N GLY A 211 9.79 -11.33 19.69
CA GLY A 211 9.04 -10.35 18.93
C GLY A 211 7.81 -9.85 19.68
N ASP A 212 7.28 -8.73 19.21
CA ASP A 212 6.18 -8.00 19.87
C ASP A 212 4.79 -8.54 19.47
N LEU A 213 4.74 -9.33 18.39
CA LEU A 213 3.50 -9.88 17.83
C LEU A 213 3.08 -11.18 18.52
N ALA A 214 1.79 -11.27 18.83
CA ALA A 214 1.15 -12.49 19.29
C ALA A 214 1.16 -13.60 18.23
N LYS A 215 1.23 -14.86 18.69
CA LYS A 215 0.93 -16.01 17.84
C LYS A 215 -0.57 -16.01 17.52
N VAL A 216 -0.90 -16.02 16.24
CA VAL A 216 -2.28 -16.03 15.75
C VAL A 216 -2.51 -17.24 14.85
N MET A 217 -3.72 -17.81 14.93
CA MET A 217 -4.10 -18.96 14.11
C MET A 217 -4.36 -18.58 12.66
N ARG A 218 -4.72 -17.30 12.42
CA ARG A 218 -5.03 -16.76 11.11
C ARG A 218 -4.65 -15.29 11.00
N ALA A 219 -4.29 -14.87 9.80
CA ALA A 219 -4.05 -13.48 9.43
C ALA A 219 -4.44 -13.24 7.97
N VAL A 220 -4.59 -11.98 7.60
CA VAL A 220 -4.86 -11.52 6.25
C VAL A 220 -3.98 -10.32 5.95
N THR A 221 -3.39 -10.34 4.76
CA THR A 221 -2.73 -9.17 4.17
C THR A 221 -3.56 -8.69 3.00
N MET A 222 -4.00 -7.45 3.06
CA MET A 222 -4.62 -6.79 1.93
C MET A 222 -3.55 -6.06 1.13
N MET A 223 -3.58 -6.24 -0.18
CA MET A 223 -2.84 -5.45 -1.15
C MET A 223 -3.87 -4.78 -2.04
N SER A 224 -3.91 -3.47 -2.04
CA SER A 224 -4.93 -2.72 -2.76
C SER A 224 -4.30 -1.61 -3.57
N ASN A 225 -4.81 -1.40 -4.78
CA ASN A 225 -4.53 -0.21 -5.55
C ASN A 225 -5.70 0.74 -5.39
N SER A 226 -5.44 1.94 -4.88
CA SER A 226 -6.47 2.94 -4.59
C SER A 226 -5.95 4.33 -4.90
N THR A 227 -6.85 5.19 -5.39
CA THR A 227 -6.52 6.58 -5.71
C THR A 227 -6.15 7.43 -4.50
N CYS A 228 -6.46 6.98 -3.26
CA CYS A 228 -6.08 7.71 -2.05
C CYS A 228 -4.55 7.81 -1.85
N ILE A 229 -3.77 6.99 -2.56
CA ILE A 229 -2.30 7.11 -2.53
C ILE A 229 -1.79 8.44 -3.08
N ALA A 230 -2.59 9.15 -3.89
CA ALA A 230 -2.26 10.50 -4.35
C ALA A 230 -2.05 11.48 -3.18
N GLU A 231 -2.80 11.34 -2.08
CA GLU A 231 -2.61 12.17 -0.87
C GLU A 231 -1.20 12.02 -0.27
N LEU A 232 -0.61 10.82 -0.39
CA LEU A 232 0.75 10.56 0.08
C LEU A 232 1.77 11.39 -0.71
N TYR A 233 1.61 11.46 -2.03
CA TYR A 233 2.53 12.19 -2.90
C TYR A 233 2.31 13.70 -2.82
N SER A 234 1.07 14.16 -2.73
CA SER A 234 0.77 15.59 -2.52
C SER A 234 1.49 16.16 -1.29
N ARG A 235 1.63 15.37 -0.22
CA ARG A 235 2.41 15.77 0.97
C ARG A 235 3.91 15.86 0.74
N ILE A 236 4.49 14.99 -0.11
CA ILE A 236 5.93 15.05 -0.41
C ILE A 236 6.24 16.19 -1.38
N ASP A 237 5.38 16.36 -2.38
CA ASP A 237 5.47 17.41 -3.39
C ASP A 237 5.37 18.79 -2.76
N HIS A 238 4.46 18.98 -1.80
CA HIS A 238 4.40 20.22 -1.05
C HIS A 238 5.71 20.55 -0.30
N LYS A 239 6.35 19.54 0.33
CA LYS A 239 7.64 19.73 1.01
C LYS A 239 8.76 19.99 0.03
N PHE A 240 8.76 19.30 -1.10
CA PHE A 240 9.68 19.53 -2.21
C PHE A 240 9.61 20.99 -2.67
N ASP A 241 8.40 21.47 -2.93
CA ASP A 241 8.14 22.82 -3.45
C ASP A 241 8.64 23.90 -2.48
N LEU A 242 8.39 23.72 -1.17
CA LEU A 242 8.89 24.64 -0.13
C LEU A 242 10.43 24.74 -0.13
N MET A 243 11.13 23.63 -0.29
CA MET A 243 12.58 23.60 -0.32
C MET A 243 13.13 24.14 -1.65
N TYR A 244 12.56 23.72 -2.77
CA TYR A 244 13.04 24.05 -4.12
C TYR A 244 12.80 25.50 -4.50
N ALA A 245 11.74 26.12 -3.99
CA ALA A 245 11.50 27.57 -4.14
C ALA A 245 12.64 28.43 -3.58
N LYS A 246 13.44 27.90 -2.64
CA LYS A 246 14.63 28.57 -2.10
C LYS A 246 15.95 27.98 -2.58
N ARG A 247 15.90 27.00 -3.50
CA ARG A 247 17.07 26.21 -3.93
C ARG A 247 17.87 25.65 -2.75
N ALA A 248 17.20 25.36 -1.64
CA ALA A 248 17.85 24.84 -0.44
C ALA A 248 18.43 23.46 -0.75
N PHE A 249 19.69 23.22 -0.39
CA PHE A 249 20.40 21.94 -0.59
C PHE A 249 20.64 21.48 -2.05
N VAL A 250 20.13 22.18 -3.07
CA VAL A 250 20.30 21.81 -4.50
C VAL A 250 21.76 21.69 -4.91
N HIS A 251 22.63 22.56 -4.39
CA HIS A 251 24.07 22.56 -4.70
C HIS A 251 24.79 21.25 -4.38
N TRP A 252 24.30 20.44 -3.42
CA TRP A 252 24.87 19.13 -3.12
C TRP A 252 24.65 18.13 -4.27
N TYR A 253 23.50 18.21 -4.94
CA TYR A 253 23.16 17.31 -6.05
C TYR A 253 23.91 17.73 -7.32
N VAL A 254 23.89 19.03 -7.62
CA VAL A 254 24.60 19.57 -8.78
C VAL A 254 26.12 19.38 -8.65
N GLY A 255 26.67 19.50 -7.44
CA GLY A 255 28.07 19.26 -7.16
C GLY A 255 28.52 17.81 -7.41
N GLU A 256 27.60 16.86 -7.38
CA GLU A 256 27.83 15.43 -7.62
C GLU A 256 27.47 14.99 -9.06
N GLY A 257 27.29 15.96 -9.96
CA GLY A 257 27.14 15.71 -11.41
C GLY A 257 25.71 15.54 -11.91
N MET A 258 24.70 15.85 -11.09
CA MET A 258 23.30 15.90 -11.49
C MET A 258 22.98 17.25 -12.15
N GLU A 259 22.18 17.28 -13.20
CA GLU A 259 21.74 18.56 -13.78
C GLU A 259 20.61 19.19 -12.94
N GLU A 260 20.64 20.51 -12.73
CA GLU A 260 19.58 21.19 -11.95
C GLU A 260 18.19 21.01 -12.59
N GLY A 261 18.13 20.89 -13.92
CA GLY A 261 16.88 20.67 -14.67
C GLY A 261 16.13 19.40 -14.26
N GLU A 262 16.84 18.36 -13.81
CA GLU A 262 16.24 17.08 -13.40
C GLU A 262 15.28 17.24 -12.21
N PHE A 263 15.48 18.24 -11.34
CA PHE A 263 14.54 18.53 -10.25
C PHE A 263 13.17 18.97 -10.77
N SER A 264 13.17 19.84 -11.79
CA SER A 264 11.94 20.35 -12.38
C SER A 264 11.23 19.25 -13.17
N GLU A 265 11.97 18.46 -13.94
CA GLU A 265 11.42 17.32 -14.69
C GLU A 265 10.77 16.28 -13.76
N ALA A 266 11.47 15.88 -12.69
CA ALA A 266 10.92 14.94 -11.73
C ALA A 266 9.66 15.49 -11.06
N ARG A 267 9.64 16.78 -10.71
CA ARG A 267 8.46 17.42 -10.10
C ARG A 267 7.27 17.49 -11.05
N GLU A 268 7.51 17.77 -12.33
CA GLU A 268 6.48 17.78 -13.38
C GLU A 268 5.89 16.38 -13.60
N ASP A 269 6.72 15.34 -13.60
CA ASP A 269 6.25 13.95 -13.72
C ASP A 269 5.42 13.51 -12.49
N MET A 270 5.81 13.94 -11.28
CA MET A 270 4.98 13.73 -10.09
C MET A 270 3.63 14.46 -10.16
N ALA A 271 3.61 15.70 -10.67
CA ALA A 271 2.35 16.42 -10.89
C ALA A 271 1.45 15.71 -11.92
N ALA A 272 2.04 15.14 -12.97
CA ALA A 272 1.31 14.34 -13.94
C ALA A 272 0.75 13.06 -13.31
N LEU A 273 1.52 12.40 -12.44
CA LEU A 273 1.06 11.24 -11.68
C LEU A 273 -0.12 11.57 -10.74
N GLU A 274 -0.08 12.71 -10.05
CA GLU A 274 -1.22 13.17 -9.23
C GLU A 274 -2.48 13.33 -10.10
N LYS A 275 -2.34 13.97 -11.27
CA LYS A 275 -3.42 14.13 -12.24
C LYS A 275 -3.96 12.79 -12.76
N ASP A 276 -3.08 11.82 -13.04
CA ASP A 276 -3.48 10.47 -13.46
C ASP A 276 -4.41 9.82 -12.41
N TYR A 277 -4.12 9.98 -11.11
CA TYR A 277 -4.97 9.47 -10.03
C TYR A 277 -6.28 10.27 -9.87
N GLU A 278 -6.25 11.59 -10.08
CA GLU A 278 -7.45 12.43 -10.06
C GLU A 278 -8.41 12.03 -11.18
N GLU A 279 -7.92 11.82 -12.41
CA GLU A 279 -8.72 11.40 -13.55
C GLU A 279 -9.41 10.05 -13.29
N VAL A 280 -8.66 9.06 -12.80
CA VAL A 280 -9.24 7.74 -12.43
C VAL A 280 -10.26 7.85 -11.28
N GLY A 281 -10.09 8.82 -10.37
CA GLY A 281 -11.06 9.10 -9.32
C GLY A 281 -12.32 9.83 -9.82
N ALA A 282 -12.16 10.69 -10.83
CA ALA A 282 -13.17 11.62 -11.35
C ALA A 282 -14.14 11.00 -12.37
N GLU A 283 -13.81 9.85 -12.97
CA GLU A 283 -14.63 9.14 -13.99
C GLU A 283 -16.09 8.84 -13.57
N SER A 284 -16.54 9.23 -12.37
CA SER A 284 -17.91 9.07 -11.89
C SER A 284 -18.72 10.39 -11.74
N ALA A 285 -18.20 11.57 -12.11
CA ALA A 285 -18.98 12.81 -12.01
C ALA A 285 -19.92 13.04 -13.22
N GLU A 286 -19.63 12.44 -14.37
CA GLU A 286 -20.42 12.63 -15.60
C GLU A 286 -21.56 11.60 -15.77
N GLY A 287 -21.62 10.55 -14.95
CA GLY A 287 -22.61 9.47 -15.05
C GLY A 287 -23.91 9.68 -14.26
N GLU A 288 -23.99 10.70 -13.40
CA GLU A 288 -25.21 11.01 -12.60
C GLU A 288 -26.03 12.19 -13.16
N GLY A 289 -25.71 12.68 -14.37
CA GLY A 289 -26.25 13.93 -14.93
C GLY A 289 -27.18 13.84 -16.14
N GLU A 290 -27.54 12.66 -16.65
CA GLU A 290 -28.41 12.52 -17.84
C GLU A 290 -29.62 11.59 -17.60
N GLU A 291 -30.30 11.72 -16.46
CA GLU A 291 -31.70 11.31 -16.32
C GLU A 291 -32.57 12.52 -15.94
N GLU A 292 -32.54 13.56 -16.76
CA GLU A 292 -33.64 14.54 -16.83
C GLU A 292 -34.22 14.58 -18.25
N GLY A 293 -35.42 14.02 -18.39
CA GLY A 293 -36.38 14.41 -19.42
C GLY A 293 -36.63 13.39 -20.53
N GLU A 294 -37.62 12.53 -20.31
CA GLU A 294 -38.80 12.57 -21.18
C GLU A 294 -40.04 12.11 -20.40
N GLU A 295 -40.92 13.09 -20.22
CA GLU A 295 -42.23 13.07 -19.57
C GLU A 295 -43.30 12.45 -20.50
N TYR A 296 -44.22 11.67 -19.88
CA TYR A 296 -45.58 11.26 -20.30
C TYR A 296 -45.81 10.43 -21.58
#